data_AF-A0A925RJM1-F1
#
_entry.id   AF-A0A925RJM1-F1
#
_cell.length_a   1.000
_cell.length_b   1.000
_cell.length_c   1.000
_cell.angle_alpha   90.00
_cell.angle_beta   90.00
_cell.angle_gamma   90.00
#
_symmetry.space_group_name_H-M   'P 1'
#
loop_
_entity.id
_entity.type
_entity.pdbx_description
1 polymer ?
#
loop_
_entity_poly.entity_id
_entity_poly.type
_entity_poly.pdbx_seq_one_letter_code
_entity_poly.pdbx_strand_id
1 'polypeptide(L)'
;MSSHTIDSTPRDATTESYWRLLAVGLDPDRSTPELYGLIYEGETDAPLMVDGRIVFFTDPARAHELIRRYGAPRVADKIDVAKPFFWCDIAQTLHLLSKGGFDHEATVLGAANVLLDLVRAAGIQLDDRRRQALFAIADYCTFHKDLTKYLEEVGDHASRELVDAVLWCVGAVVVKSKVL
;
A
#
# COMPACT_ATOMS: atom_id res chain seq x y z
N MET A 1 -20.35 -48.30 -23.51
CA MET A 1 -18.94 -47.92 -23.30
C MET A 1 -18.85 -46.42 -23.54
N SER A 2 -18.58 -45.70 -22.47
CA SER A 2 -18.58 -44.24 -22.39
C SER A 2 -17.35 -43.66 -23.11
N SER A 3 -17.53 -42.56 -23.83
CA SER A 3 -16.42 -41.69 -24.20
C SER A 3 -16.81 -40.27 -23.78
N HIS A 4 -16.42 -39.91 -22.56
CA HIS A 4 -16.45 -38.53 -22.10
C HIS A 4 -15.17 -37.87 -22.62
N THR A 5 -15.30 -37.03 -23.63
CA THR A 5 -14.26 -36.09 -24.01
C THR A 5 -14.19 -35.04 -22.90
N ILE A 6 -13.15 -35.12 -22.07
CA ILE A 6 -12.80 -34.03 -21.14
C ILE A 6 -12.19 -32.94 -22.01
N ASP A 7 -12.94 -31.86 -22.20
CA ASP A 7 -12.42 -30.61 -22.73
C ASP A 7 -11.51 -30.01 -21.64
N SER A 8 -10.22 -30.34 -21.73
CA SER A 8 -9.16 -29.73 -20.95
C SER A 8 -8.64 -28.52 -21.71
N THR A 9 -9.47 -27.48 -21.83
CA THR A 9 -8.96 -26.15 -22.12
C THR A 9 -8.35 -25.61 -20.81
N PRO A 10 -7.05 -25.24 -20.79
CA PRO A 10 -6.55 -24.47 -19.67
C PRO A 10 -7.33 -23.15 -19.66
N ARG A 11 -8.04 -22.86 -18.57
CA ARG A 11 -8.41 -21.49 -18.25
C ARG A 11 -7.09 -20.76 -18.06
N ASP A 12 -6.60 -20.08 -19.09
CA ASP A 12 -5.72 -18.95 -18.89
C ASP A 12 -6.47 -18.02 -17.94
N ALA A 13 -6.07 -18.03 -16.67
CA ALA A 13 -6.43 -16.99 -15.73
C ALA A 13 -5.68 -15.74 -16.21
N THR A 14 -6.23 -15.07 -17.22
CA THR A 14 -5.83 -13.70 -17.53
C THR A 14 -6.16 -12.90 -16.28
N THR A 15 -5.14 -12.63 -15.46
CA THR A 15 -5.25 -11.71 -14.33
C THR A 15 -5.68 -10.37 -14.90
N GLU A 16 -6.98 -10.11 -14.90
CA GLU A 16 -7.52 -8.83 -15.34
C GLU A 16 -6.85 -7.75 -14.48
N SER A 17 -6.20 -6.81 -15.15
CA SER A 17 -5.41 -5.78 -14.48
C SER A 17 -6.25 -4.50 -14.36
N TYR A 18 -6.28 -3.90 -13.17
CA TYR A 18 -7.18 -2.78 -12.89
C TYR A 18 -6.45 -1.63 -12.19
N TRP A 19 -6.97 -0.41 -12.39
CA TRP A 19 -6.59 0.73 -11.58
C TRP A 19 -7.39 0.74 -10.28
N ARG A 20 -6.70 0.84 -9.16
CA ARG A 20 -7.23 0.89 -7.80
C ARG A 20 -6.88 2.22 -7.14
N LEU A 21 -7.80 2.72 -6.34
CA LEU A 21 -7.58 3.94 -5.56
C LEU A 21 -6.81 3.59 -4.29
N LEU A 22 -5.70 4.28 -4.06
CA LEU A 22 -4.99 4.33 -2.79
C LEU A 22 -5.45 5.58 -2.04
N ALA A 23 -5.78 5.41 -0.77
CA ALA A 23 -5.99 6.50 0.17
C ALA A 23 -4.87 6.51 1.23
N VAL A 24 -4.40 7.71 1.57
CA VAL A 24 -3.32 7.93 2.53
C VAL A 24 -3.83 8.88 3.62
N GLY A 25 -3.82 8.39 4.86
CA GLY A 25 -4.17 9.15 6.06
C GLY A 25 -2.90 9.68 6.75
N LEU A 26 -2.83 10.98 7.00
CA LEU A 26 -1.68 11.67 7.58
C LEU A 26 -1.97 12.35 8.92
N ASP A 27 -3.20 12.82 9.11
CA ASP A 27 -3.63 13.52 10.32
C ASP A 27 -4.51 12.59 11.16
N PRO A 28 -4.10 12.24 12.40
CA PRO A 28 -4.91 11.38 13.27
C PRO A 28 -6.26 12.00 13.64
N ASP A 29 -6.42 13.32 13.53
CA ASP A 29 -7.66 14.01 13.88
C ASP A 29 -8.66 14.07 12.71
N ARG A 30 -8.30 13.54 11.54
CA ARG A 30 -9.17 13.53 10.35
C ARG A 30 -9.81 12.17 10.13
N SER A 31 -11.11 12.21 9.81
CA SER A 31 -11.87 11.02 9.43
C SER A 31 -11.81 10.68 7.94
N THR A 32 -11.14 11.52 7.13
CA THR A 32 -11.01 11.34 5.69
C THR A 32 -9.56 11.48 5.25
N PRO A 33 -9.11 10.73 4.21
CA PRO A 33 -7.78 10.87 3.64
C PRO A 33 -7.47 12.28 3.16
N GLU A 34 -6.20 12.66 3.27
CA GLU A 34 -5.69 13.92 2.74
C GLU A 34 -5.07 13.74 1.35
N LEU A 35 -4.57 12.54 1.06
CA LEU A 35 -3.95 12.22 -0.21
C LEU A 35 -4.50 10.92 -0.78
N TYR A 36 -4.60 10.93 -2.11
CA TYR A 36 -4.99 9.80 -2.91
C TYR A 36 -3.93 9.52 -3.95
N GLY A 37 -3.77 8.24 -4.28
CA GLY A 37 -2.91 7.75 -5.34
C GLY A 37 -3.65 6.72 -6.19
N LEU A 38 -3.00 6.28 -7.26
CA LEU A 38 -3.51 5.24 -8.13
C LEU A 38 -2.50 4.11 -8.20
N ILE A 39 -2.94 2.88 -7.98
CA ILE A 39 -2.13 1.68 -8.12
C ILE A 39 -2.72 0.85 -9.26
N TYR A 40 -1.86 0.46 -10.20
CA TYR A 40 -2.17 -0.55 -11.20
C TYR A 40 -1.90 -1.92 -10.59
N GLU A 41 -2.98 -2.68 -10.34
CA GLU A 41 -2.94 -4.05 -9.83
C GLU A 41 -2.71 -5.00 -11.02
N GLY A 42 -1.62 -5.76 -10.97
CA GLY A 42 -1.18 -6.66 -12.06
C GLY A 42 -0.24 -7.74 -11.54
N GLU A 43 0.69 -8.24 -12.37
CA GLU A 43 1.74 -9.17 -11.89
C GLU A 43 2.64 -8.52 -10.81
N THR A 44 2.81 -7.21 -10.90
CA THR A 44 3.45 -6.41 -9.86
C THR A 44 2.69 -5.10 -9.75
N ASP A 45 2.25 -4.80 -8.54
CA ASP A 45 1.57 -3.55 -8.25
C ASP A 45 2.49 -2.36 -8.52
N ALA A 46 1.98 -1.40 -9.28
CA ALA A 46 2.73 -0.23 -9.71
C ALA A 46 1.91 1.05 -9.55
N PRO A 47 2.40 2.08 -8.83
CA PRO A 47 1.70 3.35 -8.74
C PRO A 47 1.67 4.06 -10.09
N LEU A 48 0.73 4.99 -10.26
CA LEU A 48 0.75 5.94 -11.36
C LEU A 48 1.98 6.84 -11.24
N MET A 49 2.80 6.87 -12.29
CA MET A 49 4.04 7.64 -12.34
C MET A 49 3.97 8.70 -13.44
N VAL A 50 4.50 9.89 -13.16
CA VAL A 50 4.70 10.97 -14.14
C VAL A 50 6.11 11.51 -13.99
N ASP A 51 6.88 11.54 -15.07
CA ASP A 51 8.28 12.00 -15.10
C ASP A 51 9.15 11.32 -14.03
N GLY A 52 8.93 10.02 -13.81
CA GLY A 52 9.65 9.21 -12.81
C GLY A 52 9.27 9.52 -11.36
N ARG A 53 8.14 10.19 -11.12
CA ARG A 53 7.62 10.50 -9.78
C ARG A 53 6.25 9.89 -9.54
N ILE A 54 6.02 9.43 -8.30
CA ILE A 54 4.72 8.93 -7.86
C ILE A 54 3.71 10.07 -7.86
N VAL A 55 2.54 9.84 -8.47
CA VAL A 55 1.47 10.83 -8.50
C VAL A 55 0.56 10.65 -7.29
N PHE A 56 0.43 11.72 -6.50
CA PHE A 56 -0.65 11.89 -5.53
C PHE A 56 -1.57 13.05 -5.94
N PHE A 57 -2.77 13.08 -5.40
CA PHE A 57 -3.78 14.12 -5.62
C PHE A 57 -4.72 14.17 -4.41
N THR A 58 -5.43 15.27 -4.20
CA THR A 58 -6.27 15.48 -3.01
C THR A 58 -7.76 15.22 -3.26
N ASP A 59 -8.19 15.18 -4.52
CA ASP A 59 -9.58 14.95 -4.90
C ASP A 59 -9.73 13.60 -5.65
N PRO A 60 -10.36 12.59 -5.04
CA PRO A 60 -10.48 11.26 -5.63
C PRO A 60 -11.23 11.27 -6.97
N ALA A 61 -12.09 12.26 -7.24
CA ALA A 61 -12.81 12.39 -8.49
C ALA A 61 -11.90 12.59 -9.71
N ARG A 62 -10.64 13.03 -9.50
CA ARG A 62 -9.64 13.23 -10.54
C ARG A 62 -8.99 11.95 -11.04
N ALA A 63 -9.20 10.82 -10.36
CA ALA A 63 -8.62 9.53 -10.73
C ALA A 63 -8.84 9.18 -12.21
N HIS A 64 -10.07 9.31 -12.72
CA HIS A 64 -10.38 9.02 -14.12
C HIS A 64 -9.62 9.91 -15.11
N GLU A 65 -9.46 11.20 -14.80
CA GLU A 65 -8.70 12.14 -15.62
C GLU A 65 -7.22 11.76 -15.66
N LEU A 66 -6.63 11.51 -14.49
CA LEU A 66 -5.22 11.17 -14.35
C LEU A 66 -4.88 9.83 -15.01
N ILE A 67 -5.73 8.82 -14.87
CA ILE A 67 -5.58 7.53 -15.58
C ILE A 67 -5.61 7.75 -17.10
N ARG A 68 -6.58 8.50 -17.63
CA ARG A 68 -6.67 8.75 -19.08
C ARG A 68 -5.44 9.48 -19.63
N ARG A 69 -4.88 10.38 -18.83
CA ARG A 69 -3.78 11.25 -19.25
C ARG A 69 -2.40 10.61 -19.12
N TYR A 70 -2.19 9.83 -18.07
CA TYR A 70 -0.86 9.32 -17.68
C TYR A 70 -0.81 7.81 -17.50
N GLY A 71 -1.95 7.13 -17.42
CA GLY A 71 -2.03 5.68 -17.25
C GLY A 71 -1.75 4.90 -18.54
N ALA A 72 -1.47 3.61 -18.39
CA ALA A 72 -1.27 2.71 -19.51
C ALA A 72 -2.58 2.53 -20.34
N PRO A 73 -2.50 2.48 -21.67
CA PRO A 73 -3.66 2.52 -22.57
C PRO A 73 -4.54 1.24 -22.58
N ARG A 74 -4.31 0.30 -21.67
CA ARG A 74 -4.85 -1.08 -21.76
C ARG A 74 -6.01 -1.41 -20.82
N VAL A 75 -6.50 -0.47 -20.00
CA VAL A 75 -7.52 -0.83 -18.99
C VAL A 75 -8.92 -0.40 -19.44
N ALA A 76 -9.73 -1.39 -19.78
CA ALA A 76 -11.17 -1.30 -19.64
C ALA A 76 -11.48 -1.46 -18.15
N ASP A 77 -11.78 -0.37 -17.43
CA ASP A 77 -12.85 -0.35 -16.41
C ASP A 77 -12.84 0.90 -15.51
N LYS A 78 -14.04 1.13 -14.95
CA LYS A 78 -14.38 2.18 -14.00
C LYS A 78 -13.69 1.91 -12.66
N ILE A 79 -12.69 2.71 -12.33
CA ILE A 79 -12.26 2.83 -10.94
C ILE A 79 -13.43 3.33 -10.07
N ASP A 80 -13.67 2.67 -8.93
CA ASP A 80 -14.59 3.17 -7.92
C ASP A 80 -13.86 4.16 -7.02
N VAL A 81 -14.04 5.44 -7.31
CA VAL A 81 -13.40 6.52 -6.56
C VAL A 81 -14.02 6.76 -5.19
N ALA A 82 -15.19 6.19 -4.91
CA ALA A 82 -15.87 6.34 -3.62
C ALA A 82 -15.35 5.35 -2.57
N LYS A 83 -14.69 4.26 -2.99
CA LYS A 83 -14.19 3.22 -2.11
C LYS A 83 -12.71 2.92 -2.40
N PRO A 84 -11.78 3.52 -1.63
CA PRO A 84 -10.38 3.15 -1.70
C PRO A 84 -10.19 1.66 -1.51
N PHE A 85 -9.36 1.05 -2.36
CA PHE A 85 -9.01 -0.36 -2.24
C PHE A 85 -7.80 -0.52 -1.31
N PHE A 86 -6.80 0.34 -1.49
CA PHE A 86 -5.66 0.42 -0.60
C PHE A 86 -5.86 1.54 0.40
N TRP A 87 -5.56 1.25 1.66
CA TRP A 87 -5.58 2.22 2.75
C TRP A 87 -4.23 2.22 3.46
N CYS A 88 -3.57 3.38 3.47
CA CYS A 88 -2.29 3.59 4.14
C CYS A 88 -2.47 4.68 5.21
N ASP A 89 -2.94 4.28 6.39
CA ASP A 89 -3.07 5.18 7.54
C ASP A 89 -1.73 5.34 8.24
N ILE A 90 -0.98 6.38 7.88
CA ILE A 90 0.34 6.62 8.47
C ILE A 90 0.16 7.04 9.93
N ALA A 91 -0.82 7.89 10.23
CA ALA A 91 -1.05 8.40 11.57
C ALA A 91 -1.38 7.28 12.57
N GLN A 92 -2.36 6.44 12.25
CA GLN A 92 -2.77 5.33 13.09
C GLN A 92 -1.67 4.25 13.16
N THR A 93 -0.95 4.00 12.07
CA THR A 93 0.21 3.07 12.08
C THR A 93 1.27 3.55 13.07
N LEU A 94 1.67 4.82 13.00
CA LEU A 94 2.67 5.37 13.92
C LEU A 94 2.20 5.34 15.37
N HIS A 95 0.92 5.60 15.62
CA HIS A 95 0.33 5.49 16.96
C HIS A 95 0.45 4.05 17.51
N LEU A 96 -0.01 3.07 16.74
CA LEU A 96 0.01 1.66 17.11
C LEU A 96 1.43 1.13 17.33
N LEU A 97 2.38 1.49 16.48
CA LEU A 97 3.79 1.08 16.63
C LEU A 97 4.48 1.73 17.84
N SER A 98 4.00 2.89 18.27
CA SER A 98 4.57 3.63 19.40
C SER A 98 3.93 3.28 20.75
N LYS A 99 2.66 2.87 20.74
CA LYS A 99 1.85 2.68 21.96
C LYS A 99 1.32 1.26 22.15
N GLY A 100 1.46 0.40 21.15
CA GLY A 100 0.76 -0.88 21.11
C GLY A 100 -0.74 -0.70 20.89
N GLY A 101 -1.50 -1.73 21.24
CA GLY A 101 -2.95 -1.78 21.04
C GLY A 101 -3.37 -2.86 20.06
N PHE A 102 -4.68 -2.93 19.81
CA PHE A 102 -5.26 -3.95 18.95
C PHE A 102 -5.58 -3.38 17.56
N ASP A 103 -4.95 -3.93 16.53
CA ASP A 103 -5.13 -3.55 15.14
C ASP A 103 -6.27 -4.38 14.50
N HIS A 104 -7.50 -3.90 14.65
CA HIS A 104 -8.68 -4.60 14.12
C HIS A 104 -8.73 -4.63 12.59
N GLU A 105 -8.23 -3.57 11.96
CA GLU A 105 -8.38 -3.27 10.53
C GLU A 105 -7.14 -3.63 9.70
N ALA A 106 -6.14 -4.25 10.33
CA ALA A 106 -4.85 -4.55 9.71
C ALA A 106 -4.15 -3.29 9.16
N THR A 107 -4.30 -2.18 9.86
CA THR A 107 -3.78 -0.86 9.51
C THR A 107 -2.26 -0.88 9.34
N VAL A 108 -1.54 -1.52 10.27
CA VAL A 108 -0.07 -1.57 10.24
C VAL A 108 0.41 -2.41 9.06
N LEU A 109 -0.24 -3.55 8.80
CA LEU A 109 0.06 -4.42 7.67
C LEU A 109 -0.20 -3.70 6.34
N GLY A 110 -1.36 -3.05 6.21
CA GLY A 110 -1.73 -2.29 5.02
C GLY A 110 -0.73 -1.17 4.72
N ALA A 111 -0.39 -0.37 5.73
CA ALA A 111 0.59 0.70 5.58
C ALA A 111 1.99 0.17 5.24
N ALA A 112 2.46 -0.90 5.90
CA ALA A 112 3.77 -1.48 5.62
C ALA A 112 3.88 -1.98 4.16
N ASN A 113 2.88 -2.71 3.67
CA ASN A 113 2.86 -3.21 2.30
C ASN A 113 2.83 -2.07 1.28
N VAL A 114 1.92 -1.09 1.46
CA VAL A 114 1.84 0.07 0.57
C VAL A 114 3.16 0.84 0.55
N LEU A 115 3.76 1.12 1.71
CA LEU A 115 5.03 1.86 1.78
C LEU A 115 6.17 1.11 1.09
N LEU A 116 6.27 -0.21 1.26
CA LEU A 116 7.28 -1.02 0.58
C LEU A 116 7.10 -0.98 -0.95
N ASP A 117 5.87 -1.10 -1.44
CA ASP A 117 5.58 -1.04 -2.87
C ASP A 117 5.88 0.35 -3.45
N LEU A 118 5.53 1.43 -2.74
CA LEU A 118 5.82 2.79 -3.17
C LEU A 118 7.33 3.09 -3.16
N VAL A 119 8.06 2.67 -2.14
CA VAL A 119 9.53 2.82 -2.07
C VAL A 119 10.21 2.08 -3.22
N ARG A 120 9.76 0.84 -3.50
CA ARG A 120 10.25 0.03 -4.64
C ARG A 120 9.97 0.74 -5.96
N ALA A 121 8.74 1.22 -6.17
CA ALA A 121 8.35 1.92 -7.39
C ALA A 121 9.08 3.24 -7.61
N ALA A 122 9.43 3.94 -6.51
CA ALA A 122 10.25 5.14 -6.55
C ALA A 122 11.73 4.88 -6.93
N GLY A 123 12.14 3.62 -7.07
CA GLY A 123 13.51 3.22 -7.36
C GLY A 123 14.47 3.51 -6.21
N ILE A 124 13.96 3.60 -4.98
CA ILE A 124 14.76 3.85 -3.78
C ILE A 124 15.08 2.51 -3.11
N GLN A 125 16.35 2.30 -2.78
CA GLN A 125 16.75 1.16 -1.97
C GLN A 125 16.54 1.46 -0.49
N LEU A 126 15.67 0.68 0.14
CA LEU A 126 15.57 0.63 1.60
C LEU A 126 16.73 -0.20 2.14
N ASP A 127 17.45 0.32 3.15
CA ASP A 127 18.51 -0.44 3.80
C ASP A 127 17.96 -1.71 4.48
N ASP A 128 18.84 -2.69 4.64
CA ASP A 128 18.45 -4.02 5.12
C ASP A 128 17.81 -3.98 6.50
N ARG A 129 18.24 -3.07 7.39
CA ARG A 129 17.71 -2.97 8.76
C ARG A 129 16.26 -2.50 8.76
N ARG A 130 15.96 -1.38 8.09
CA ARG A 130 14.58 -0.88 8.00
C ARG A 130 13.66 -1.85 7.26
N ARG A 131 14.19 -2.49 6.21
CA ARG A 131 13.46 -3.51 5.45
C ARG A 131 13.10 -4.72 6.31
N GLN A 132 14.06 -5.23 7.09
CA GLN A 132 13.82 -6.33 8.03
C GLN A 132 12.79 -5.95 9.09
N ALA A 133 12.85 -4.73 9.64
CA ALA A 133 11.89 -4.26 10.61
C ALA A 133 10.46 -4.25 10.03
N LEU A 134 10.26 -3.69 8.83
CA LEU A 134 8.96 -3.67 8.16
C LEU A 134 8.44 -5.07 7.82
N PHE A 135 9.29 -5.98 7.36
CA PHE A 135 8.87 -7.36 7.10
C PHE A 135 8.52 -8.13 8.38
N ALA A 136 9.29 -7.95 9.46
CA ALA A 136 9.02 -8.63 10.72
C ALA A 136 7.65 -8.22 11.29
N ILE A 137 7.33 -6.93 11.26
CA ILE A 137 6.01 -6.47 11.73
C ILE A 137 4.89 -6.89 10.78
N ALA A 138 5.10 -6.86 9.46
CA ALA A 138 4.09 -7.31 8.50
C ALA A 138 3.78 -8.80 8.64
N ASP A 139 4.81 -9.63 8.83
CA ASP A 139 4.65 -11.07 9.08
C ASP A 139 3.88 -11.32 10.38
N TYR A 140 4.24 -10.62 11.46
CA TYR A 140 3.50 -10.69 12.72
C TYR A 140 2.01 -10.32 12.54
N CYS A 141 1.73 -9.19 11.89
CA CYS A 141 0.39 -8.67 11.66
C CYS A 141 -0.48 -9.54 10.74
N THR A 142 0.14 -10.44 9.95
CA THR A 142 -0.59 -11.43 9.14
C THR A 142 -1.44 -12.36 10.01
N PHE A 143 -0.96 -12.70 11.21
CA PHE A 143 -1.59 -13.68 12.08
C PHE A 143 -2.08 -13.10 13.41
N HIS A 144 -1.56 -11.94 13.81
CA HIS A 144 -1.80 -11.35 15.11
C HIS A 144 -2.30 -9.91 14.97
N LYS A 145 -3.17 -9.51 15.89
CA LYS A 145 -3.73 -8.15 15.94
C LYS A 145 -3.29 -7.38 17.18
N ASP A 146 -2.74 -8.05 18.19
CA ASP A 146 -2.34 -7.44 19.45
C ASP A 146 -0.88 -7.00 19.37
N LEU A 147 -0.68 -5.72 19.06
CA LEU A 147 0.65 -5.14 18.88
C LEU A 147 1.35 -4.87 20.22
N THR A 148 0.61 -4.80 21.32
CA THR A 148 1.21 -4.62 22.65
C THR A 148 2.16 -5.77 22.96
N LYS A 149 1.72 -7.02 22.73
CA LYS A 149 2.54 -8.21 22.95
C LYS A 149 3.81 -8.22 22.11
N TYR A 150 3.67 -7.90 20.83
CA TYR A 150 4.83 -7.80 19.94
C TYR A 150 5.84 -6.77 20.45
N LEU A 151 5.38 -5.56 20.82
CA LEU A 151 6.26 -4.50 21.29
C LEU A 151 6.92 -4.84 22.64
N GLU A 152 6.22 -5.54 23.53
CA GLU A 152 6.80 -6.06 24.78
C GLU A 152 7.89 -7.11 24.51
N GLU A 153 7.70 -7.98 23.51
CA GLU A 153 8.66 -9.02 23.13
C GLU A 153 9.92 -8.45 22.47
N VAL A 154 9.77 -7.47 21.57
CA VAL A 154 10.92 -6.87 20.85
C VAL A 154 11.60 -5.74 21.62
N GLY A 155 10.89 -5.12 22.57
CA GLY A 155 11.38 -4.03 23.42
C GLY A 155 11.47 -2.65 22.74
N ASP A 156 11.76 -1.63 23.56
CA ASP A 156 11.72 -0.21 23.18
C ASP A 156 12.61 0.16 21.98
N HIS A 157 13.78 -0.48 21.83
CA HIS A 157 14.70 -0.16 20.74
C HIS A 157 14.10 -0.54 19.39
N ALA A 158 13.58 -1.76 19.27
CA ALA A 158 12.97 -2.26 18.04
C ALA A 158 11.65 -1.53 17.72
N SER A 159 10.86 -1.14 18.73
CA SER A 159 9.69 -0.28 18.54
C SER A 159 10.07 1.06 17.87
N ARG A 160 11.13 1.72 18.34
CA ARG A 160 11.62 2.96 17.72
C ARG A 160 12.12 2.74 16.30
N GLU A 161 12.79 1.61 16.04
CA GLU A 161 13.23 1.26 14.68
C GLU A 161 12.05 1.10 13.70
N LEU A 162 10.92 0.56 14.16
CA LEU A 162 9.72 0.43 13.33
C LEU A 162 9.13 1.79 12.97
N VAL A 163 9.00 2.68 13.97
CA VAL A 163 8.57 4.06 13.76
C VAL A 163 9.51 4.78 12.79
N ASP A 164 10.82 4.65 13.00
CA ASP A 164 11.84 5.24 12.13
C ASP A 164 11.78 4.67 10.71
N ALA A 165 11.50 3.37 10.54
CA ALA A 165 11.36 2.74 9.23
C ALA A 165 10.14 3.29 8.48
N VAL A 166 8.98 3.42 9.15
CA VAL A 166 7.78 4.01 8.55
C VAL A 166 8.03 5.46 8.15
N LEU A 167 8.57 6.29 9.05
CA LEU A 167 8.86 7.69 8.77
C LEU A 167 9.88 7.87 7.63
N TRP A 168 10.89 6.99 7.56
CA TRP A 168 11.84 6.99 6.47
C TRP A 168 11.17 6.68 5.14
N CYS A 169 10.31 5.66 5.08
CA CYS A 169 9.57 5.32 3.86
C CYS A 169 8.66 6.49 3.42
N VAL A 170 7.97 7.13 4.35
CA VAL A 170 7.16 8.32 4.06
C VAL A 170 8.02 9.43 3.46
N GLY A 171 9.16 9.77 4.09
CA GLY A 171 10.07 10.78 3.57
C GLY A 171 10.61 10.42 2.18
N ALA A 172 11.00 9.17 1.97
CA ALA A 172 11.50 8.63 0.71
C ALA A 172 10.45 8.74 -0.41
N VAL A 173 9.19 8.38 -0.14
CA VAL A 173 8.08 8.50 -1.08
C VAL A 173 7.79 9.96 -1.39
N VAL A 174 7.74 10.83 -0.38
CA VAL A 174 7.47 12.27 -0.54
C VAL A 174 8.50 12.95 -1.46
N VAL A 175 9.80 12.67 -1.29
CA VAL A 175 10.83 13.29 -2.14
C VAL A 175 10.82 12.79 -3.59
N LYS A 176 10.19 11.63 -3.85
CA LYS A 176 9.98 11.04 -5.18
C LYS A 176 8.55 11.18 -5.69
N SER A 177 7.73 12.00 -5.05
CA SER A 177 6.36 12.21 -5.49
C SER A 177 6.16 13.59 -6.11
N LYS A 178 4.99 13.73 -6.73
CA LYS A 178 4.43 15.00 -7.17
C LYS A 178 2.94 14.98 -6.86
N VAL A 179 2.45 16.08 -6.31
CA VAL A 179 1.01 16.30 -6.15
C VAL A 179 0.51 16.99 -7.41
N LEU A 180 -0.51 16.41 -8.05
CA LEU A 180 -1.16 16.93 -9.25
C LEU A 180 -2.57 17.39 -8.97
#